data_AF-A0A318LIY3-F1
#
_entry.id   AF-A0A318LIY3-F1
#
_cell.length_a   1.000
_cell.length_b   1.000
_cell.length_c   1.000
_cell.angle_alpha   90.00
_cell.angle_beta   90.00
_cell.angle_gamma   90.00
#
_symmetry.space_group_name_H-M   'P 1'
#
loop_
_entity.id
_entity.type
_entity.pdbx_description
1 polymer ?
#
loop_
_entity_poly.entity_id
_entity_poly.type
_entity_poly.pdbx_seq_one_letter_code
_entity_poly.pdbx_strand_id
1 'polypeptide(L)'
;MPGRDPIVNPLQASVHRKLDDITRSVSAGTGSSRQQNALLVAALRSVLSEHRPDATGHCTVCHGRRSRFLARRRGTLPCRAYLAAHLALGPDIEEATSKAPDPARHHRRGRPPLHVAS
;
A
#
# COMPACT_ATOMS: atom_id res chain seq x y z
N MET A 1 24.77 -9.51 15.49
CA MET A 1 23.36 -9.21 15.15
C MET A 1 23.31 -7.75 14.74
N PRO A 2 23.31 -7.39 13.45
CA PRO A 2 23.24 -5.98 13.09
C PRO A 2 21.82 -5.51 13.38
N GLY A 3 21.70 -4.61 14.37
CA GLY A 3 20.50 -3.84 14.60
C GLY A 3 20.18 -3.09 13.32
N ARG A 4 19.06 -3.48 12.69
CA ARG A 4 18.46 -2.69 11.64
C ARG A 4 18.01 -1.41 12.32
N ASP A 5 18.67 -0.31 12.00
CA ASP A 5 18.27 1.02 12.44
C ASP A 5 16.75 1.17 12.28
N PRO A 6 16.08 1.99 13.11
CA PRO A 6 14.69 2.34 12.91
C PRO A 6 14.58 3.19 11.65
N ILE A 7 14.75 2.55 10.50
CA ILE A 7 14.49 3.08 9.17
C ILE A 7 13.03 3.48 9.25
N VAL A 8 12.79 4.78 9.35
CA VAL A 8 11.49 5.40 9.12
C VAL A 8 10.80 4.58 8.06
N ASN A 9 9.69 3.92 8.44
CA ASN A 9 9.08 2.83 7.69
C ASN A 9 9.24 3.07 6.17
N PRO A 10 10.04 2.28 5.44
CA PRO A 10 10.47 2.61 4.09
C PRO A 10 9.28 2.83 3.15
N LEU A 11 8.15 2.18 3.44
CA LEU A 11 6.87 2.39 2.77
C LEU A 11 6.30 3.79 3.01
N GLN A 12 6.28 4.26 4.27
CA GLN A 12 5.81 5.59 4.62
C GLN A 12 6.70 6.66 3.98
N ALA A 13 8.02 6.48 4.01
CA ALA A 13 8.96 7.40 3.38
C ALA A 13 8.76 7.47 1.86
N SER A 14 8.55 6.33 1.19
CA SER A 14 8.25 6.27 -0.25
C SER A 14 6.96 7.00 -0.59
N VAL A 15 5.87 6.78 0.16
CA VAL A 15 4.58 7.45 -0.09
C VAL A 15 4.71 8.96 0.08
N HIS A 16 5.34 9.45 1.16
CA HIS A 16 5.51 10.89 1.37
C HIS A 16 6.36 11.54 0.28
N ARG A 17 7.47 10.92 -0.12
CA ARG A 17 8.29 11.40 -1.25
C ARG A 17 7.45 11.51 -2.53
N LYS A 18 6.67 10.49 -2.86
CA LYS A 18 5.82 10.50 -4.07
C LYS A 18 4.75 11.60 -4.01
N LEU A 19 4.14 11.84 -2.83
CA LEU A 19 3.19 12.94 -2.66
C LEU A 19 3.84 14.32 -2.82
N ASP A 20 5.09 14.46 -2.38
CA ASP A 20 5.87 15.68 -2.57
C ASP A 20 6.24 15.89 -4.04
N ASP A 21 6.59 14.83 -4.76
CA ASP A 21 6.82 14.85 -6.21
C ASP A 21 5.57 15.28 -6.97
N ILE A 22 4.41 14.71 -6.62
CA ILE A 22 3.12 15.11 -7.20
C ILE A 22 2.79 16.56 -6.86
N THR A 23 3.06 17.01 -5.63
CA THR A 23 2.83 18.41 -5.25
C THR A 23 3.68 19.36 -6.09
N ARG A 24 4.94 19.00 -6.35
CA ARG A 24 5.86 19.78 -7.19
C ARG A 24 5.40 19.79 -8.65
N SER A 25 4.97 18.66 -9.21
CA SER A 25 4.49 18.60 -10.60
C SER A 25 3.16 19.33 -10.80
N VAL A 26 2.24 19.22 -9.84
CA VAL A 26 0.96 19.96 -9.83
C VAL A 26 1.19 21.47 -9.76
N SER A 27 2.21 21.90 -9.03
CA SER A 27 2.57 23.33 -8.92
C SER A 27 3.03 23.94 -10.26
N ALA A 28 3.50 23.11 -11.20
CA ALA A 28 3.87 23.51 -12.56
C ALA A 28 2.68 23.54 -13.54
N GLY A 29 1.52 22.97 -13.18
CA GLY A 29 0.31 23.00 -14.01
C GLY A 29 -0.44 24.35 -13.96
N THR A 30 -1.32 24.60 -14.93
CA THR A 30 -2.12 25.83 -15.02
C THR A 30 -3.62 25.56 -14.78
N GLY A 31 -4.32 26.56 -14.23
CA GLY A 31 -5.78 26.58 -14.15
C GLY A 31 -6.43 25.68 -13.08
N SER A 32 -7.72 25.33 -13.29
CA SER A 32 -8.58 24.64 -12.31
C SER A 32 -8.09 23.24 -11.93
N SER A 33 -7.43 22.54 -12.85
CA SER A 33 -6.86 21.21 -12.60
C SER A 33 -5.76 21.22 -11.53
N ARG A 34 -4.99 22.32 -11.43
CA ARG A 34 -3.99 22.49 -10.37
C ARG A 34 -4.63 22.56 -8.98
N GLN A 35 -5.69 23.35 -8.85
CA GLN A 35 -6.43 23.50 -7.59
C GLN A 35 -7.01 22.15 -7.13
N GLN A 36 -7.67 21.43 -8.04
CA GLN A 36 -8.28 20.13 -7.75
C GLN A 36 -7.23 19.10 -7.32
N ASN A 37 -6.11 19.01 -8.05
CA ASN A 37 -5.04 18.08 -7.70
C ASN A 37 -4.39 18.43 -6.35
N ALA A 38 -4.18 19.71 -6.04
CA ALA A 38 -3.65 20.12 -4.75
C ALA A 38 -4.58 19.73 -3.58
N LEU A 39 -5.90 19.88 -3.77
CA LEU A 39 -6.90 19.46 -2.78
C LEU A 39 -6.90 17.95 -2.56
N LEU A 40 -6.79 17.16 -3.63
CA LEU A 40 -6.72 15.69 -3.53
C LEU A 40 -5.47 15.23 -2.75
N VAL A 41 -4.31 15.82 -3.03
CA VAL A 41 -3.07 15.51 -2.31
C VAL A 41 -3.20 15.91 -0.83
N ALA A 42 -3.78 17.08 -0.53
CA ALA A 42 -4.01 17.51 0.84
C ALA A 42 -4.97 16.57 1.59
N ALA A 43 -6.07 16.16 0.96
CA ALA A 43 -7.01 15.19 1.52
C ALA A 43 -6.34 13.84 1.81
N LEU A 44 -5.53 13.33 0.88
CA LEU A 44 -4.79 12.09 1.07
C LEU A 44 -3.77 12.19 2.22
N ARG A 45 -3.04 13.31 2.32
CA ARG A 45 -2.15 13.56 3.47
C ARG A 45 -2.92 13.58 4.80
N SER A 46 -4.11 14.20 4.82
CA SER A 46 -4.97 14.22 6.01
C SER A 46 -5.36 12.81 6.43
N VAL A 47 -5.87 11.99 5.50
CA VAL A 47 -6.25 10.59 5.79
C VAL A 47 -5.04 9.78 6.27
N LEU A 48 -3.88 9.92 5.61
CA LEU A 48 -2.67 9.20 6.03
C LEU A 48 -2.15 9.65 7.40
N SER A 49 -2.40 10.90 7.81
CA SER A 49 -1.95 11.41 9.12
C SER A 49 -2.67 10.74 10.31
N GLU A 50 -3.88 10.22 10.09
CA GLU A 50 -4.63 9.42 11.07
C GLU A 50 -3.97 8.06 11.30
N HIS A 51 -3.18 7.59 10.33
CA HIS A 51 -2.42 6.36 10.44
C HIS A 51 -1.00 6.67 10.90
N ARG A 52 -0.73 6.50 12.20
CA ARG A 52 0.64 6.60 12.74
C ARG A 52 1.27 5.21 12.90
N PRO A 53 1.90 4.63 11.86
CA PRO A 53 2.59 3.35 12.00
C PRO A 53 3.80 3.49 12.92
N ASP A 54 4.10 2.45 13.68
CA ASP A 54 5.31 2.36 14.48
C ASP A 54 6.54 2.02 13.63
N ALA A 55 7.71 1.88 14.28
CA ALA A 55 8.97 1.53 13.62
C ALA A 55 8.93 0.16 12.90
N THR A 56 7.97 -0.71 13.25
CA THR A 56 7.75 -2.01 12.58
C THR A 56 6.74 -1.93 11.44
N GLY A 57 6.19 -0.74 11.19
CA GLY A 57 5.15 -0.50 10.21
C GLY A 57 3.74 -0.85 10.70
N HIS A 58 3.58 -1.19 11.97
CA HIS A 58 2.30 -1.57 12.56
C HIS A 58 1.46 -0.33 12.89
N CYS A 59 0.19 -0.34 12.46
CA CYS A 59 -0.77 0.72 12.74
C CYS A 59 -1.97 0.18 13.53
N THR A 60 -2.23 0.76 14.69
CA THR A 60 -3.34 0.38 15.59
C THR A 60 -4.71 0.64 14.97
N VAL A 61 -4.85 1.64 14.11
CA VAL A 61 -6.09 1.91 13.37
C VAL A 61 -6.40 0.76 12.39
N CYS A 62 -5.39 0.26 11.68
CA CYS A 62 -5.56 -0.82 10.70
C CYS A 62 -5.68 -2.21 11.34
N HIS A 63 -5.08 -2.42 12.51
CA HIS A 63 -4.93 -3.75 13.11
C HIS A 63 -5.60 -3.91 14.48
N GLY A 64 -6.09 -2.84 15.11
CA GLY A 64 -6.57 -2.79 16.50
C GLY A 64 -7.82 -3.61 16.82
N ARG A 65 -8.53 -4.13 15.80
CA ARG A 65 -9.68 -5.06 15.98
C ARG A 65 -9.41 -6.48 15.49
N ARG A 66 -8.20 -6.81 15.03
CA ARG A 66 -7.89 -8.17 14.61
C ARG A 66 -7.57 -9.00 15.83
N SER A 67 -8.40 -10.01 16.08
CA SER A 67 -8.26 -10.96 17.17
C SER A 67 -6.79 -11.29 17.42
N ARG A 68 -6.35 -11.18 18.68
CA ARG A 68 -4.98 -11.46 19.13
C ARG A 68 -4.45 -12.81 18.62
N PHE A 69 -5.36 -13.75 18.29
CA PHE A 69 -5.05 -15.04 17.68
C PHE A 69 -4.57 -14.97 16.23
N LEU A 70 -5.11 -14.06 15.41
CA LEU A 70 -4.68 -13.86 14.01
C LEU A 70 -3.39 -13.02 13.90
N ALA A 71 -3.17 -12.10 14.86
CA ALA A 71 -1.95 -11.30 14.93
C ALA A 71 -0.70 -12.13 15.29
N ARG A 72 -0.84 -13.25 16.02
CA ARG A 72 0.28 -14.16 16.31
C ARG A 72 0.72 -15.00 15.11
N ARG A 73 -0.16 -15.26 14.13
CA ARG A 73 0.14 -16.11 12.96
C ARG A 73 0.59 -15.34 11.71
N ARG A 74 0.27 -14.05 11.63
CA ARG A 74 0.70 -13.20 10.53
C ARG A 74 1.71 -12.23 11.11
N GLY A 75 2.98 -12.32 10.68
CA GLY A 75 4.06 -11.42 11.12
C GLY A 75 3.71 -9.94 10.95
N THR A 76 4.62 -9.04 11.35
CA THR A 76 4.43 -7.58 11.32
C THR A 76 3.96 -7.09 9.93
N LEU A 77 2.64 -6.95 9.77
CA LEU A 77 2.03 -6.51 8.53
C LEU A 77 2.09 -4.99 8.47
N PRO A 78 2.49 -4.40 7.32
CA PRO A 78 2.55 -2.95 7.18
C PRO A 78 1.17 -2.32 7.33
N CYS A 79 1.14 -1.02 7.63
CA CYS A 79 -0.07 -0.23 7.63
C CYS A 79 -0.80 -0.34 6.29
N ARG A 80 -2.08 -0.70 6.34
CA ARG A 80 -2.89 -0.96 5.15
C ARG A 80 -3.13 0.29 4.32
N ALA A 81 -3.31 1.44 4.97
CA ALA A 81 -3.51 2.71 4.29
C ALA A 81 -2.26 3.13 3.50
N TYR A 82 -1.08 3.05 4.12
CA TYR A 82 0.18 3.32 3.44
C TYR A 82 0.46 2.34 2.31
N LEU A 83 0.15 1.05 2.49
CA LEU A 83 0.30 0.06 1.44
C LEU A 83 -0.64 0.34 0.26
N ALA A 84 -1.90 0.66 0.53
CA ALA A 84 -2.87 1.00 -0.52
C ALA A 84 -2.44 2.27 -1.27
N ALA A 85 -1.99 3.31 -0.55
CA ALA A 85 -1.46 4.52 -1.16
C ALA A 85 -0.25 4.23 -2.05
N HIS A 86 0.71 3.43 -1.58
CA HIS A 86 1.88 3.05 -2.38
C HIS A 86 1.50 2.31 -3.67
N LEU A 87 0.54 1.38 -3.60
CA LEU A 87 0.06 0.65 -4.78
C LEU A 87 -0.71 1.55 -5.76
N ALA A 88 -1.51 2.49 -5.25
CA ALA A 88 -2.31 3.39 -6.07
C ALA A 88 -1.48 4.51 -6.73
N LEU A 89 -0.45 5.00 -6.04
CA LEU A 89 0.47 6.02 -6.57
C LEU A 89 1.47 5.44 -7.58
N GLY A 90 1.55 4.11 -7.68
CA GLY A 90 2.46 3.37 -8.53
C GLY A 90 3.91 3.42 -8.02
N PRO A 91 4.66 2.30 -8.08
CA PRO A 91 6.11 2.38 -7.97
C PRO A 91 6.65 3.32 -9.05
N ASP A 92 7.78 3.99 -8.79
CA ASP A 92 8.54 4.77 -9.77
C ASP A 92 9.10 3.86 -10.89
N ILE A 93 8.22 3.21 -11.64
CA ILE A 93 8.54 2.56 -12.90
C ILE A 93 8.33 3.66 -13.92
N GLU A 94 9.42 4.31 -14.30
CA GLU A 94 9.47 5.10 -15.51
C GLU A 94 8.80 4.29 -16.63
N GLU A 95 7.72 4.85 -17.16
CA GLU A 95 7.19 4.53 -18.49
C GLU A 95 7.13 3.04 -18.87
N ALA A 96 6.17 2.32 -18.29
CA ALA A 96 5.61 1.14 -18.95
C ALA A 96 4.12 1.39 -19.19
N THR A 97 3.83 1.98 -20.36
CA THR A 97 2.60 1.65 -21.07
C THR A 97 2.40 0.13 -21.04
N SER A 98 1.28 -0.35 -20.51
CA SER A 98 0.58 -1.59 -20.89
C SER A 98 -0.32 -2.11 -19.76
N LYS A 99 -1.64 -2.03 -20.00
CA LYS A 99 -2.69 -2.98 -19.60
C LYS A 99 -2.75 -3.43 -18.13
N ALA A 100 -3.80 -2.98 -17.45
CA ALA A 100 -4.27 -3.62 -16.22
C ALA A 100 -4.48 -5.14 -16.44
N PRO A 101 -3.99 -6.02 -15.56
CA PRO A 101 -4.30 -7.44 -15.63
C PRO A 101 -5.75 -7.67 -15.18
N ASP A 102 -6.51 -8.30 -16.06
CA ASP A 102 -7.86 -8.82 -15.81
C ASP A 102 -7.84 -9.79 -14.60
N PRO A 103 -8.55 -9.49 -13.50
CA PRO A 103 -8.60 -10.39 -12.35
C PRO A 103 -9.64 -11.49 -12.60
N ALA A 104 -9.39 -12.39 -13.55
CA ALA A 104 -10.26 -13.53 -13.78
C ALA A 104 -9.49 -14.86 -13.87
N ARG A 105 -9.84 -15.72 -12.90
CA ARG A 105 -9.66 -17.20 -12.86
C ARG A 105 -8.32 -17.73 -12.33
N HIS A 106 -8.21 -17.71 -11.00
CA HIS A 106 -7.46 -18.73 -10.28
C HIS A 106 -8.00 -20.13 -10.62
N HIS A 107 -7.18 -20.91 -11.32
CA HIS A 107 -7.37 -22.35 -11.52
C HIS A 107 -7.54 -23.06 -10.18
N ARG A 108 -8.77 -23.49 -9.87
CA ARG A 108 -8.98 -24.51 -8.84
C ARG A 108 -8.36 -25.81 -9.36
N ARG A 109 -7.15 -26.11 -8.86
CA ARG A 109 -6.59 -27.47 -8.82
C ARG A 109 -7.60 -28.38 -8.11
N GLY A 110 -8.45 -29.03 -8.88
CA GLY A 110 -9.22 -30.19 -8.46
C GLY A 110 -8.26 -31.38 -8.37
N ARG A 111 -7.91 -31.74 -7.14
CA ARG A 111 -7.15 -32.92 -6.76
C ARG A 111 -7.90 -34.20 -7.20
N PRO A 112 -7.25 -35.25 -7.71
CA PRO A 112 -7.93 -36.49 -8.10
C PRO A 112 -8.14 -37.40 -6.86
N PRO A 113 -9.21 -38.23 -6.83
CA PRO A 113 -9.22 -39.40 -5.96
C PRO A 113 -9.34 -40.71 -6.77
N LEU A 114 -8.25 -41.46 -6.73
CA LEU A 114 -8.08 -42.91 -6.51
C LEU A 114 -9.19 -43.91 -6.94
N HIS A 115 -8.73 -44.90 -7.70
CA HIS A 115 -9.37 -46.20 -7.97
C HIS A 115 -9.83 -46.94 -6.70
N VAL A 116 -11.00 -47.58 -6.78
CA VAL A 116 -11.34 -48.82 -6.06
C VAL A 116 -12.14 -49.74 -7.02
N ALA A 117 -11.83 -51.03 -6.94
CA ALA A 117 -12.30 -52.12 -7.79
C ALA A 117 -13.76 -52.55 -7.54
N SER A 118 -14.38 -53.12 -8.57
CA SER A 118 -15.13 -54.39 -8.57
C SER A 118 -15.33 -54.85 -10.01
#